data_AF-A0AAV7MCQ5-F1
#
_entry.id   AF-A0AAV7MCQ5-F1
#
_cell.length_a   1.000
_cell.length_b   1.000
_cell.length_c   1.000
_cell.angle_alpha   90.00
_cell.angle_beta   90.00
_cell.angle_gamma   90.00
#
_symmetry.space_group_name_H-M   'P 1'
#
loop_
_entity.id
_entity.type
_entity.pdbx_description
1 polymer ?
#
loop_
_entity_poly.entity_id
_entity_poly.type
_entity_poly.pdbx_seq_one_letter_code
_entity_poly.pdbx_strand_id
1 'polypeptide(L)'
;MDLVTELEGGRALVVDGSWTGEPVKLINVYATSDVGERRELFQHLRPKLITTRKVMRGGDFNCILESGGRCGTRAGEGWMDDAANGCQELHLEPPRWILAL
;
A
#
# COMPACT_ATOMS: atom_id res chain seq x y z
N MET A 1 16.29 15.18 14.03
CA MET A 1 15.26 16.02 13.40
C MET A 1 14.38 15.11 12.59
N ASP A 2 13.08 15.25 12.75
CA ASP A 2 12.11 14.44 12.01
C ASP A 2 11.99 14.99 10.58
N LEU A 3 11.95 14.09 9.60
CA LEU A 3 11.80 14.45 8.20
C LEU A 3 10.38 14.10 7.76
N VAL A 4 9.65 15.10 7.26
CA VAL A 4 8.31 14.93 6.72
C VAL A 4 8.39 15.10 5.20
N THR A 5 7.80 14.16 4.47
CA THR A 5 7.73 14.19 3.01
C THR A 5 6.31 13.88 2.57
N GLU A 6 5.74 14.79 1.80
CA GLU A 6 4.45 14.61 1.13
C GLU A 6 4.65 13.97 -0.24
N LEU A 7 3.73 13.10 -0.64
CA LEU A 7 3.71 12.46 -1.96
C LEU A 7 2.33 12.64 -2.58
N GLU A 8 2.28 12.64 -3.92
CA GLU A 8 1.04 12.54 -4.69
C GLU A 8 0.00 13.61 -4.32
N GLY A 9 0.44 14.85 -4.09
CA GLY A 9 -0.44 15.98 -3.74
C GLY A 9 -1.19 15.79 -2.42
N GLY A 10 -0.54 15.19 -1.42
CA GLY A 10 -1.09 15.04 -0.07
C GLY A 10 -1.70 13.68 0.20
N ARG A 11 -1.74 12.81 -0.80
CA ARG A 11 -2.32 11.46 -0.69
C ARG A 11 -1.47 10.48 0.09
N ALA A 12 -0.19 10.78 0.30
CA ALA A 12 0.59 10.07 1.31
C ALA A 12 1.57 11.00 2.03
N LEU A 13 1.70 10.75 3.33
CA LEU A 13 2.64 11.43 4.21
C LEU A 13 3.64 10.41 4.74
N VAL A 14 4.93 10.66 4.51
CA VAL A 14 6.03 9.85 5.03
C VAL A 14 6.77 10.66 6.08
N VAL A 15 6.87 10.10 7.29
CA VAL A 15 7.56 10.72 8.42
C VAL A 15 8.66 9.79 8.89
N ASP A 16 9.91 10.25 8.81
CA ASP A 16 11.02 9.62 9.50
C ASP A 16 11.20 10.28 10.87
N GLY A 17 11.12 9.48 11.94
CA GLY A 17 11.28 9.97 13.30
C GLY A 17 11.79 8.91 14.26
N SER A 18 11.49 9.08 15.54
CA SER A 18 11.83 8.12 16.58
C SER A 18 10.65 7.83 17.51
N TRP A 19 10.50 6.57 17.90
CA TRP A 19 9.51 6.14 18.89
C TRP A 19 10.21 5.30 19.94
N THR A 20 10.10 5.67 21.23
CA THR A 20 10.79 4.99 22.34
C THR A 20 12.32 4.86 22.14
N GLY A 21 12.94 5.83 21.47
CA GLY A 21 14.38 5.83 21.15
C GLY A 21 14.77 5.05 19.90
N GLU A 22 13.85 4.30 19.29
CA GLU A 22 14.09 3.53 18.08
C GLU A 22 13.72 4.34 16.82
N PRO A 23 14.53 4.30 15.74
CA PRO A 23 14.19 4.97 14.50
C PRO A 23 13.01 4.28 13.80
N VAL A 24 11.98 5.06 13.47
CA VAL A 24 10.77 4.59 12.80
C VAL A 24 10.47 5.42 11.57
N LYS A 25 9.79 4.79 10.59
CA LYS A 25 9.17 5.46 9.45
C LYS A 25 7.66 5.25 9.53
N LEU A 26 6.91 6.32 9.67
CA LEU A 26 5.44 6.32 9.62
C LEU A 26 5.00 6.72 8.22
N ILE A 27 4.04 5.99 7.66
CA ILE A 27 3.44 6.32 6.37
C ILE A 27 1.92 6.33 6.53
N ASN A 28 1.32 7.50 6.38
CA ASN A 28 -0.13 7.65 6.34
C ASN A 28 -0.59 7.79 4.89
N VAL A 29 -1.58 7.02 4.47
CA VAL A 29 -2.06 6.95 3.09
C VAL A 29 -3.54 7.33 3.03
N TYR A 30 -3.90 8.14 2.04
CA TYR A 30 -5.27 8.44 1.63
C TYR A 30 -5.39 8.18 0.14
N ALA A 31 -5.70 6.93 -0.20
CA ALA A 31 -5.81 6.49 -1.57
C ALA A 31 -7.17 6.84 -2.18
N THR A 32 -7.15 7.19 -3.46
CA THR A 32 -8.33 7.37 -4.29
C THR A 32 -9.06 6.06 -4.56
N SER A 33 -10.36 6.14 -4.86
CA SER A 33 -11.18 5.01 -5.27
C SER A 33 -10.85 4.55 -6.69
N ASP A 34 -10.27 5.43 -7.52
CA ASP A 34 -9.78 5.06 -8.85
C ASP A 34 -8.63 4.04 -8.77
N VAL A 35 -8.76 2.94 -9.51
CA VAL A 35 -7.79 1.83 -9.46
C VAL A 35 -6.44 2.22 -10.07
N GLY A 36 -6.45 3.03 -11.14
CA GLY A 36 -5.25 3.44 -11.86
C GLY A 36 -4.39 4.38 -11.02
N GLU A 37 -4.99 5.46 -10.53
CA GLU A 37 -4.32 6.43 -9.67
C GLU A 37 -3.84 5.81 -8.35
N ARG A 38 -4.64 4.89 -7.76
CA ARG A 38 -4.22 4.15 -6.56
C ARG A 38 -3.01 3.28 -6.82
N ARG A 39 -2.96 2.61 -7.98
CA ARG A 39 -1.80 1.79 -8.37
C ARG A 39 -0.54 2.65 -8.54
N GLU A 40 -0.67 3.82 -9.17
CA GLU A 40 0.42 4.78 -9.33
C GLU A 40 0.95 5.28 -7.98
N LEU A 41 0.07 5.68 -7.07
CA LEU A 41 0.42 6.04 -5.69
C LEU A 41 1.24 4.94 -5.01
N PHE A 42 0.80 3.68 -5.10
CA PHE A 42 1.54 2.57 -4.50
C PHE A 42 2.87 2.28 -5.18
N GLN A 43 2.99 2.50 -6.49
CA GLN A 43 4.28 2.40 -7.19
C GLN A 43 5.26 3.46 -6.69
N HIS A 44 4.82 4.71 -6.48
CA HIS A 44 5.64 5.78 -5.92
C HIS A 44 5.99 5.56 -4.43
N LEU A 45 5.12 4.88 -3.68
CA LEU A 45 5.39 4.52 -2.29
C LEU A 45 6.40 3.39 -2.13
N ARG A 46 6.49 2.43 -3.08
CA ARG A 46 7.36 1.24 -2.96
C ARG A 46 8.82 1.57 -2.60
N PRO A 47 9.50 2.52 -3.25
CA PRO A 47 10.87 2.90 -2.89
C PRO A 47 11.00 3.39 -1.44
N LYS A 48 9.96 4.01 -0.86
CA LYS A 48 9.96 4.52 0.52
C LYS A 48 9.88 3.41 1.57
N LEU A 49 9.46 2.21 1.17
CA LEU A 49 9.38 1.03 2.03
C LEU A 49 10.71 0.31 2.19
N ILE A 50 11.66 0.54 1.28
CA ILE A 50 12.98 -0.09 1.32
C ILE A 50 13.85 0.68 2.33
N THR A 51 13.92 0.16 3.54
CA THR A 51 14.69 0.80 4.63
C THR A 51 15.07 -0.21 5.71
N THR A 52 16.10 0.11 6.49
CA THR A 52 16.50 -0.64 7.69
C THR A 52 15.67 -0.26 8.92
N ARG A 53 14.84 0.79 8.83
CA ARG A 53 13.96 1.27 9.91
C ARG A 53 12.71 0.42 10.02
N LYS A 54 12.11 0.39 11.21
CA LYS A 54 10.74 -0.15 11.38
C LYS A 54 9.78 0.76 10.63
N VAL A 55 8.97 0.19 9.74
CA VAL A 55 7.97 0.94 8.95
C VAL A 55 6.58 0.62 9.48
N MET A 56 5.81 1.63 9.86
CA MET A 56 4.39 1.50 10.13
C MET A 56 3.62 2.20 9.02
N ARG A 57 2.59 1.54 8.50
CA ARG A 57 1.71 2.07 7.47
C ARG A 57 0.28 2.05 7.98
N GLY A 58 -0.45 3.11 7.72
CA GLY A 58 -1.87 3.22 8.07
C GLY A 58 -2.58 4.21 7.16
N GLY A 59 -3.87 4.39 7.44
CA GLY A 59 -4.76 5.28 6.68
C GLY A 59 -5.77 4.51 5.83
N ASP A 60 -6.39 5.20 4.89
CA ASP A 60 -7.35 4.64 3.96
C ASP A 60 -6.66 4.23 2.66
N PHE A 61 -6.49 2.93 2.48
CA PHE A 61 -5.88 2.36 1.29
C PHE A 61 -6.87 2.21 0.14
N ASN A 62 -8.18 2.35 0.40
CA ASN A 62 -9.25 2.19 -0.59
C ASN A 62 -9.13 0.88 -1.40
N CYS A 63 -8.69 -0.18 -0.71
CA CYS A 63 -8.53 -1.52 -1.25
C CYS A 63 -9.65 -2.42 -0.71
N ILE A 64 -10.20 -3.26 -1.58
CA ILE A 64 -11.08 -4.35 -1.15
C ILE A 64 -10.20 -5.43 -0.51
N LEU A 65 -10.45 -5.74 0.76
CA LEU A 65 -9.82 -6.87 1.42
C LEU A 65 -10.62 -8.12 1.04
N GLU A 66 -10.02 -9.05 0.30
CA GLU A 66 -10.68 -10.33 0.03
C GLU A 66 -10.86 -11.12 1.34
N SER A 67 -12.10 -11.41 1.71
CA SER A 67 -12.39 -12.24 2.87
C SER A 67 -12.23 -13.72 2.50
N GLY A 68 -11.03 -14.26 2.69
CA GLY A 68 -10.83 -15.70 2.67
C GLY A 68 -9.59 -16.13 1.89
N GLY A 69 -8.62 -16.67 2.61
CA GLY A 69 -7.43 -17.27 2.02
C GLY A 69 -7.80 -18.36 1.02
N ARG A 70 -7.48 -18.10 -0.25
CA ARG A 70 -7.02 -19.04 -1.30
C ARG A 70 -7.26 -18.38 -2.65
N CYS A 71 -6.25 -17.70 -3.19
CA CYS A 71 -6.21 -17.43 -4.62
C CYS A 71 -5.75 -18.70 -5.33
N GLY A 72 -6.70 -19.42 -5.91
CA GLY A 72 -6.48 -20.63 -6.68
C GLY A 72 -7.69 -20.93 -7.55
N THR A 73 -7.54 -20.66 -8.84
CA THR A 73 -8.37 -21.07 -10.00
C THR A 73 -9.70 -20.35 -10.27
N ARG A 74 -9.74 -19.69 -11.44
CA ARG A 74 -10.87 -19.05 -12.14
C ARG A 74 -12.05 -20.00 -12.38
N ALA A 75 -13.27 -19.46 -12.36
CA ALA A 75 -14.40 -19.89 -13.19
C ALA A 75 -15.47 -18.77 -13.31
N GLY A 76 -15.84 -18.42 -14.56
CA GLY A 76 -17.01 -17.69 -15.11
C GLY A 76 -17.70 -16.56 -14.29
N GLU A 77 -18.08 -15.40 -14.82
CA GLU A 77 -18.65 -15.11 -16.14
C GLU A 77 -18.47 -13.60 -16.49
N GLY A 78 -18.04 -13.30 -17.72
CA GLY A 78 -18.55 -12.17 -18.51
C GLY A 78 -18.21 -10.71 -18.15
N TRP A 79 -16.92 -10.33 -18.05
CA TRP A 79 -16.46 -8.95 -18.35
C TRP A 79 -15.09 -9.05 -19.07
N MET A 80 -15.08 -8.97 -20.40
CA MET A 80 -13.94 -8.99 -21.33
C MET A 80 -14.14 -7.76 -22.25
N ASP A 81 -13.16 -6.91 -22.60
CA ASP A 81 -11.72 -7.07 -22.80
C ASP A 81 -10.95 -5.74 -22.61
N ASP A 82 -9.60 -5.82 -22.50
CA ASP A 82 -8.58 -4.75 -22.70
C ASP A 82 -7.62 -4.36 -21.55
N ALA A 83 -7.22 -5.29 -20.67
CA ALA A 83 -6.03 -5.05 -19.81
C ALA A 83 -5.19 -6.29 -19.47
N ALA A 84 -5.32 -7.38 -20.23
CA ALA A 84 -4.56 -8.60 -20.03
C ALA A 84 -3.12 -8.49 -20.58
N ASN A 85 -2.29 -7.63 -19.98
CA ASN A 85 -0.83 -7.79 -19.96
C ASN A 85 -0.21 -6.75 -19.00
N GLY A 86 0.11 -7.15 -17.78
CA GLY A 86 1.00 -6.37 -16.89
C GLY A 86 0.56 -6.18 -15.44
N CYS A 87 -0.52 -6.82 -14.99
CA CYS A 87 -0.85 -6.92 -13.57
C CYS A 87 -0.43 -8.29 -13.06
N GLN A 88 0.88 -8.52 -12.92
CA GLN A 88 1.33 -9.46 -11.90
C GLN A 88 0.98 -8.83 -10.56
N GLU A 89 -0.20 -9.18 -10.05
CA GLU A 89 -0.57 -9.03 -8.65
C GLU A 89 0.58 -9.56 -7.83
N LEU A 90 1.31 -8.62 -7.24
CA LEU A 90 2.32 -8.93 -6.25
C LEU A 90 1.56 -9.55 -5.09
N HIS A 91 1.52 -10.88 -5.08
CA HIS A 91 1.19 -11.73 -3.95
C HIS A 91 2.11 -11.32 -2.79
N LEU A 92 1.72 -10.26 -2.10
CA LEU A 92 2.29 -9.84 -0.84
C LEU A 92 1.24 -10.23 0.18
N GLU A 93 1.43 -11.40 0.78
CA GLU A 93 0.77 -11.76 2.04
C GLU A 93 0.80 -10.52 2.95
N PRO A 94 -0.34 -10.05 3.48
CA PRO A 94 -0.35 -8.90 4.35
C PRO A 94 0.55 -9.21 5.54
N PRO A 95 1.62 -8.44 5.79
CA PRO A 95 2.49 -8.73 6.91
C PRO A 95 1.70 -8.59 8.21
N ARG A 96 1.96 -9.49 9.17
CA ARG A 96 1.21 -9.72 10.44
C ARG A 96 1.09 -8.50 11.38
N TRP A 97 1.52 -7.31 10.97
CA TRP A 97 1.53 -6.07 11.76
C TRP A 97 0.56 -4.99 11.24
N ILE A 98 -0.36 -5.34 10.34
CA ILE A 98 -1.54 -4.47 10.07
C ILE A 98 -2.42 -4.50 11.33
N LEU A 99 -2.17 -3.56 12.24
CA LEU A 99 -3.13 -3.16 13.25
C LEU A 99 -4.10 -2.21 12.56
N ALA A 100 -5.26 -2.74 12.16
CA ALA A 100 -6.44 -1.91 12.00
C ALA A 100 -6.74 -1.33 13.39
N LEU A 101 -6.63 -0.01 13.52
CA LEU A 101 -7.25 0.72 14.62
C LEU A 101 -8.74 0.86 14.33
#